data_AF-A0A947DLP8-F1
#
_entry.id   AF-A0A947DLP8-F1
#
_cell.length_a   1.000
_cell.length_b   1.000
_cell.length_c   1.000
_cell.angle_alpha   90.00
_cell.angle_beta   90.00
_cell.angle_gamma   90.00
#
_symmetry.space_group_name_H-M   'P 1'
#
loop_
_entity.id
_entity.type
_entity.pdbx_description
1 polymer ?
#
loop_
_entity_poly.entity_id
_entity_poly.type
_entity_poly.pdbx_seq_one_letter_code
_entity_poly.pdbx_strand_id
1 'polypeptide(L)'
;MADDAGSFIAADAAPQTLTQSAQERLRQLIARIEKLEEEKAVVAADIKEVYGEAKSTGFDTKVMRKVIALRKQDRNERAEQEMVMDLYLAALGEI
;
A
#
# COMPACT_ATOMS: atom_id res chain seq x y z
N MET A 1 -49.16 -14.21 -17.28
CA MET A 1 -48.36 -13.94 -16.07
C MET A 1 -47.70 -15.27 -15.72
N ALA A 2 -46.65 -15.69 -16.43
CA ALA A 2 -45.31 -15.13 -16.50
C ALA A 2 -44.57 -15.31 -15.16
N ASP A 3 -43.91 -16.46 -15.03
CA ASP A 3 -42.67 -16.65 -14.25
C ASP A 3 -41.97 -17.89 -14.83
N ASP A 4 -41.42 -17.68 -16.03
CA ASP A 4 -40.34 -18.49 -16.58
C ASP A 4 -39.14 -18.28 -15.64
N ALA A 5 -39.01 -19.15 -14.65
CA ALA A 5 -37.87 -19.18 -13.75
C ALA A 5 -36.64 -19.50 -14.60
N GLY A 6 -35.97 -18.43 -15.03
CA GLY A 6 -34.84 -18.42 -15.92
C GLY A 6 -33.89 -19.55 -15.56
N SER A 7 -33.80 -20.48 -16.50
CA SER A 7 -32.66 -21.35 -16.69
C SER A 7 -31.39 -20.53 -16.46
N PHE A 8 -30.78 -20.69 -15.28
CA PHE A 8 -29.38 -20.32 -15.07
C PHE A 8 -28.59 -21.34 -15.87
N ILE A 9 -28.51 -21.07 -17.17
CA ILE A 9 -27.59 -21.74 -18.07
C ILE A 9 -26.22 -21.56 -17.42
N ALA A 10 -25.71 -22.63 -16.82
CA ALA A 10 -24.30 -22.76 -16.54
C ALA A 10 -23.64 -22.63 -17.91
N ALA A 11 -23.21 -21.40 -18.24
CA ALA A 11 -22.45 -21.11 -19.42
C ALA A 11 -21.16 -21.90 -19.28
N ASP A 12 -21.15 -23.04 -19.96
CA ASP A 12 -20.01 -23.78 -20.48
C ASP A 12 -18.66 -23.21 -20.01
N ALA A 13 -18.12 -23.82 -18.95
CA ALA A 13 -16.75 -23.57 -18.50
C ALA A 13 -15.79 -24.29 -19.46
N ALA A 14 -15.80 -23.90 -20.73
CA ALA A 14 -14.76 -24.27 -21.67
C ALA A 14 -13.42 -23.76 -21.12
N PRO A 15 -12.32 -24.55 -21.21
CA PRO A 15 -11.02 -24.10 -20.76
C PRO A 15 -10.62 -22.86 -21.58
N GLN A 16 -10.65 -21.68 -20.95
CA GLN A 16 -10.19 -20.45 -21.56
C GLN A 16 -8.67 -20.50 -21.68
N THR A 17 -8.18 -21.05 -22.79
CA THR A 17 -6.75 -21.12 -23.08
C THR A 17 -6.24 -19.77 -23.60
N LEU A 18 -5.29 -19.17 -22.90
CA LEU A 18 -4.59 -17.97 -23.35
C LEU A 18 -3.88 -18.23 -24.68
N THR A 19 -3.95 -17.28 -25.62
CA THR A 19 -3.16 -17.33 -26.86
C THR A 19 -1.66 -17.33 -26.53
N GLN A 20 -0.82 -17.91 -27.40
CA GLN A 20 0.63 -17.97 -27.15
C GLN A 20 1.25 -16.59 -26.92
N SER A 21 0.82 -15.57 -27.66
CA SER A 21 1.27 -14.19 -27.48
C SER A 21 0.84 -13.60 -26.13
N ALA A 22 -0.38 -13.92 -25.65
CA ALA A 22 -0.84 -13.52 -24.33
C ALA A 22 -0.03 -14.20 -23.21
N GLN A 23 0.33 -15.48 -23.40
CA GLN A 23 1.20 -16.21 -22.46
C GLN A 23 2.60 -15.61 -22.40
N GLU A 24 3.20 -15.25 -23.54
CA GLU A 24 4.51 -14.60 -23.58
C GLU A 24 4.50 -13.24 -22.89
N ARG A 25 3.49 -12.42 -23.17
CA ARG A 25 3.33 -11.12 -22.50
C ARG A 25 3.14 -11.26 -21.00
N LEU A 26 2.37 -12.26 -20.55
CA LEU A 26 2.20 -12.55 -19.14
C LEU A 26 3.53 -12.94 -18.47
N ARG A 27 4.33 -13.82 -19.10
CA ARG A 27 5.66 -14.19 -18.58
C ARG A 27 6.59 -12.99 -18.43
N GLN A 28 6.59 -12.08 -19.41
CA GLN A 28 7.39 -10.85 -19.35
C GLN A 28 6.96 -9.91 -18.22
N LEU A 29 5.65 -9.74 -18.01
CA LEU A 29 5.11 -8.91 -16.93
C LEU A 29 5.46 -9.50 -15.56
N ILE A 30 5.30 -10.81 -15.39
CA ILE A 30 5.63 -11.51 -14.13
C ILE A 30 7.12 -11.37 -13.83
N ALA A 31 8.00 -11.69 -14.79
CA ALA A 31 9.44 -11.59 -14.60
C ALA A 31 9.89 -10.17 -14.22
N ARG A 32 9.25 -9.14 -14.80
CA ARG A 32 9.52 -7.74 -14.42
C ARG A 32 9.06 -7.44 -13.00
N ILE A 33 7.91 -7.93 -12.57
CA ILE A 33 7.39 -7.74 -11.20
C ILE A 33 8.27 -8.46 -10.19
N GLU A 34 8.69 -9.70 -10.46
CA GLU A 34 9.56 -10.48 -9.58
C GLU A 34 10.89 -9.77 -9.34
N LYS A 35 11.50 -9.22 -10.40
CA LYS A 35 12.70 -8.40 -10.27
C LYS A 35 12.46 -7.15 -9.40
N LEU A 36 11.33 -6.46 -9.59
CA LEU A 36 11.00 -5.28 -8.79
C LEU A 36 10.72 -5.63 -7.31
N GLU A 37 10.13 -6.79 -7.03
CA GLU A 37 9.94 -7.27 -5.66
C GLU A 37 11.27 -7.66 -4.99
N GLU A 38 12.23 -8.21 -5.73
CA GLU A 38 13.60 -8.43 -5.24
C GLU A 38 14.30 -7.12 -4.90
N GLU A 39 14.27 -6.13 -5.81
CA GLU A 39 14.85 -4.79 -5.57
C GLU A 39 14.20 -4.10 -4.35
N LYS A 40 12.88 -4.21 -4.23
CA LYS A 40 12.13 -3.70 -3.07
C LYS A 40 12.52 -4.40 -1.77
N ALA A 41 12.78 -5.72 -1.80
CA ALA A 41 13.23 -6.46 -0.63
C ALA A 41 14.62 -6.01 -0.16
N VAL A 42 15.54 -5.75 -1.10
CA VAL A 42 16.87 -5.19 -0.80
C VAL A 42 16.72 -3.83 -0.12
N VAL A 43 15.96 -2.91 -0.72
CA VAL A 43 15.73 -1.58 -0.13
C VAL A 43 15.05 -1.66 1.24
N ALA A 44 14.12 -2.61 1.43
CA ALA A 44 13.47 -2.82 2.71
C ALA A 44 14.44 -3.33 3.80
N ALA A 45 15.42 -4.16 3.42
CA ALA A 45 16.49 -4.60 4.31
C ALA A 45 17.38 -3.42 4.72
N ASP A 46 17.82 -2.60 3.77
CA ASP A 46 18.64 -1.40 4.05
C ASP A 46 17.92 -0.44 5.00
N ILE A 47 16.63 -0.19 4.76
CA ILE A 47 15.80 0.65 5.66
C ILE A 47 15.77 0.06 7.07
N LYS A 48 15.67 -1.27 7.21
CA LYS A 48 15.66 -1.94 8.51
C LYS A 48 17.01 -1.79 9.23
N GLU A 49 18.11 -1.88 8.51
CA GLU A 49 19.46 -1.66 9.05
C GLU A 49 19.62 -0.23 9.59
N VAL A 50 19.20 0.78 8.83
CA VAL A 50 19.21 2.20 9.27
C VAL A 50 18.38 2.40 10.55
N TYR A 51 17.20 1.79 10.67
CA TYR A 51 16.45 1.83 11.92
C TYR A 51 17.16 1.08 13.06
N GLY A 52 17.89 0.00 12.75
CA GLY A 52 18.73 -0.72 13.70
C GLY A 52 19.85 0.16 14.26
N GLU A 53 20.57 0.86 13.39
CA GLU A 53 21.61 1.84 13.75
C GLU A 53 21.05 3.00 14.57
N ALA A 54 19.89 3.54 14.16
CA ALA A 54 19.24 4.60 14.92
C ALA A 54 18.89 4.14 16.34
N LYS A 55 18.41 2.90 16.48
CA LYS A 55 18.10 2.30 17.78
C LYS A 55 19.36 2.11 18.64
N SER A 56 20.46 1.61 18.08
CA SER A 56 21.71 1.42 18.82
C SER A 56 22.34 2.76 19.24
N THR A 57 22.11 3.82 18.47
CA THR A 57 22.53 5.19 18.78
C THR A 57 21.64 5.85 19.85
N GLY A 58 20.48 5.26 20.19
CA GLY A 58 19.57 5.76 21.22
C GLY A 58 18.37 6.56 20.71
N PHE A 59 18.10 6.58 19.40
CA PHE A 59 16.90 7.20 18.85
C PHE A 59 15.67 6.30 18.98
N ASP A 60 14.50 6.91 19.24
CA ASP A 60 13.21 6.21 19.18
C ASP A 60 12.76 6.01 17.73
N THR A 61 12.98 4.79 17.23
CA THR A 61 12.57 4.39 15.87
C THR A 61 11.06 4.48 15.62
N LYS A 62 10.20 4.40 16.65
CA LYS A 62 8.74 4.57 16.51
C LYS A 62 8.41 6.02 16.21
N VAL A 63 9.07 6.96 16.89
CA VAL A 63 8.92 8.40 16.61
C VAL A 63 9.49 8.73 15.23
N MET A 64 10.64 8.18 14.86
CA MET A 64 11.21 8.39 13.51
C MET A 64 10.26 7.94 12.39
N ARG A 65 9.59 6.78 12.54
CA ARG A 65 8.57 6.32 11.59
C ARG A 65 7.42 7.29 11.46
N LYS A 66 6.94 7.86 12.59
CA LYS A 66 5.91 8.91 12.57
C LYS A 66 6.40 10.16 11.84
N VAL A 67 7.63 10.61 12.11
CA VAL A 67 8.24 11.76 11.42
C VAL A 67 8.30 11.52 9.91
N ILE A 68 8.72 10.34 9.46
CA ILE A 68 8.78 10.01 8.03
C ILE A 68 7.38 9.99 7.41
N ALA A 69 6.37 9.45 8.11
CA ALA A 69 4.99 9.46 7.64
C ALA A 69 4.45 10.89 7.51
N LEU A 70 4.66 11.74 8.51
CA LEU A 70 4.28 13.16 8.47
C LEU A 70 4.97 13.86 7.29
N ARG A 71 6.27 13.64 7.08
CA ARG A 71 7.04 14.26 6.00
C ARG A 71 6.57 13.87 4.59
N LYS A 72 5.83 12.77 4.44
CA LYS A 72 5.23 12.36 3.16
C LYS A 72 3.91 13.07 2.86
N GLN A 73 3.25 13.64 3.87
CA GLN A 73 2.02 14.40 3.69
C GLN A 73 2.33 15.79 3.13
N ASP A 74 1.40 16.34 2.36
CA ASP A 74 1.48 17.74 1.91
C ASP A 74 1.55 18.69 3.13
N ARG A 75 2.30 19.78 2.97
CA ARG A 75 2.54 20.71 4.08
C ARG A 75 1.30 21.52 4.43
N ASN A 76 0.50 21.91 3.44
CA ASN A 76 -0.69 22.71 3.66
C ASN A 76 -1.78 21.84 4.27
N GLU A 77 -1.99 20.64 3.74
CA GLU A 77 -2.94 19.67 4.32
C GLU A 77 -2.60 19.35 5.79
N ARG A 78 -1.30 19.20 6.11
CA ARG A 78 -0.86 18.97 7.50
C ARG A 78 -1.16 20.16 8.40
N ALA A 79 -0.85 21.38 7.93
CA ALA A 79 -1.10 22.59 8.70
C ALA A 79 -2.61 22.79 8.97
N GLU A 80 -3.46 22.50 7.98
CA GLU A 80 -4.91 22.51 8.15
C GLU A 80 -5.38 21.49 9.19
N GLN A 81 -4.87 20.25 9.13
CA GLN A 81 -5.17 19.21 10.11
C GLN A 81 -4.70 19.59 11.52
N GLU A 82 -3.51 20.19 11.65
CA GLU A 82 -2.97 20.67 12.93
C GLU A 82 -3.87 21.78 13.51
N MET A 83 -4.29 22.75 12.70
CA MET A 83 -5.23 23.80 13.15
C MET A 83 -6.56 23.24 13.67
N VAL A 84 -7.12 22.25 12.96
CA VAL A 84 -8.38 21.61 13.37
C VAL A 84 -8.18 20.77 14.64
N MET A 85 -7.05 20.06 14.75
CA MET A 85 -6.69 19.29 15.94
C MET A 85 -6.60 20.20 17.17
N ASP A 86 -5.87 21.31 17.05
CA ASP A 86 -5.68 22.27 18.15
C ASP A 86 -7.02 22.85 18.61
N LEU A 87 -7.91 23.18 17.67
CA LEU A 87 -9.27 23.63 17.98
C LEU A 87 -10.05 22.58 18.80
N TYR A 88 -9.94 21.31 18.44
CA TYR A 88 -10.63 20.23 19.14
C TYR A 88 -10.03 19.97 20.52
N LEU A 89 -8.71 19.99 20.66
CA LEU A 89 -8.03 19.81 21.95
C LEU A 89 -8.36 20.96 22.90
N ALA A 90 -8.38 22.20 22.42
CA ALA A 90 -8.82 23.35 23.20
C ALA A 90 -10.28 23.24 23.65
N ALA A 91 -11.18 22.76 22.77
CA ALA A 91 -12.58 22.54 23.13
C ALA A 91 -12.78 21.44 24.20
N LEU A 92 -11.86 20.48 24.27
CA LEU A 92 -11.85 19.40 25.27
C LEU A 92 -11.08 19.77 26.55
N GLY A 93 -10.38 20.91 26.59
CA GLY A 93 -9.55 21.33 27.72
C GLY A 93 -8.26 20.53 27.89
N GLU A 94 -7.77 19.92 26.81
CA GLU A 94 -6.52 19.12 26.76
C GLU A 94 -5.28 20.00 26.45
N ILE A 95 -5.47 21.31 26.26
CA ILE A 95 -4.44 22.35 26.04
C ILE A 95 -4.81 23.58 26.86
#